data_AF-A0A435GAS9-F1
#
_entry.id   AF-A0A435GAS9-F1
#
_cell.length_a   1.000
_cell.length_b   1.000
_cell.length_c   1.000
_cell.angle_alpha   90.00
_cell.angle_beta   90.00
_cell.angle_gamma   90.00
#
_symmetry.space_group_name_H-M   'P 1'
#
loop_
_entity.id
_entity.type
_entity.pdbx_description
1 polymer ?
#
loop_
_entity_poly.entity_id
_entity_poly.type
_entity_poly.pdbx_seq_one_letter_code
_entity_poly.pdbx_strand_id
1 'polypeptide(L)'
;MSDASYTRRLSPSTRAALGVFARYGTIIGLLAMVLVFSFLSPHAFPTYNNFINVLSQASLAMIIAGGLTMAVIVGELDLSVGYAASLHGVLVTGLIVANHMPIPLAVLIVLALGALI
;
A
#
# COMPACT_ATOMS: atom_id res chain seq x y z
N MET A 1 -16.27 1.00 -49.54
CA MET A 1 -16.20 1.42 -48.13
C MET A 1 -14.92 0.84 -47.55
N SER A 2 -13.76 1.47 -47.72
CA SER A 2 -13.22 2.54 -46.87
C SER A 2 -13.33 2.22 -45.38
N ASP A 3 -12.38 1.45 -44.87
CA ASP A 3 -11.92 1.64 -43.48
C ASP A 3 -10.40 1.55 -43.47
N ALA A 4 -9.79 2.71 -43.66
CA ALA A 4 -8.41 2.95 -43.31
C ALA A 4 -8.28 2.78 -41.79
N SER A 5 -7.84 1.59 -41.39
CA SER A 5 -7.40 1.32 -40.02
C SER A 5 -6.28 2.29 -39.68
N TYR A 6 -6.66 3.36 -38.99
CA TYR A 6 -5.81 4.44 -38.53
C TYR A 6 -4.82 3.88 -37.49
N THR A 7 -3.76 3.23 -37.97
CA THR A 7 -2.60 2.89 -37.17
C THR A 7 -1.97 4.21 -36.77
N ARG A 8 -2.43 4.75 -35.64
CA ARG A 8 -1.90 5.97 -35.02
C ARG A 8 -0.46 5.64 -34.62
N ARG A 9 0.47 5.82 -35.54
CA ARG A 9 1.91 5.64 -35.32
C ARG A 9 2.32 6.72 -34.35
N LEU A 10 2.36 6.37 -33.06
CA LEU A 10 2.90 7.22 -32.02
C LEU A 10 4.28 7.68 -32.46
N SER A 11 4.56 8.98 -32.34
CA SER A 11 5.88 9.52 -32.67
C SER A 11 6.96 8.82 -31.83
N PRO A 12 8.20 8.70 -32.34
CA PRO A 12 9.28 8.06 -31.60
C PRO A 12 9.46 8.63 -30.19
N SER A 13 9.27 9.94 -30.02
CA SER A 13 9.31 10.63 -28.73
C SER A 13 8.16 10.25 -27.80
N THR A 14 6.93 10.13 -28.30
CA THR A 14 5.78 9.70 -27.49
C THR A 14 5.90 8.25 -27.06
N ARG A 15 6.44 7.36 -27.92
CA ARG A 15 6.72 5.96 -27.55
C ARG A 15 7.80 5.86 -26.48
N ALA A 16 8.86 6.66 -26.60
CA ALA A 16 9.93 6.72 -25.61
C ALA A 16 9.39 7.26 -24.26
N ALA A 17 8.63 8.35 -24.28
CA ALA A 17 8.02 8.92 -23.08
C ALA A 17 7.04 7.94 -22.39
N LEU A 18 6.20 7.25 -23.16
CA LEU A 18 5.32 6.19 -22.63
C LEU A 18 6.12 5.02 -22.07
N GLY A 19 7.23 4.64 -22.70
CA GLY A 19 8.12 3.60 -22.19
C GLY A 19 8.76 3.98 -20.84
N VAL A 20 9.22 5.22 -20.70
CA VAL A 20 9.76 5.75 -19.44
C VAL A 20 8.66 5.80 -18.37
N PHE A 21 7.48 6.32 -18.71
CA PHE A 21 6.36 6.40 -17.78
C PHE A 21 5.88 5.01 -17.34
N ALA A 22 5.81 4.03 -18.25
CA ALA A 22 5.43 2.67 -17.90
C ALA A 22 6.45 1.99 -16.97
N ARG A 23 7.75 2.29 -17.14
CA ARG A 23 8.80 1.71 -16.30
C ARG A 23 8.93 2.38 -14.93
N TYR A 24 8.74 3.69 -14.85
CA TYR A 24 8.98 4.48 -13.64
C TYR A 24 7.71 5.08 -13.03
N GLY A 25 6.54 4.75 -13.54
CA GLY A 25 5.26 5.35 -13.16
C GLY A 25 5.00 5.31 -11.65
N THR A 26 5.36 4.21 -10.97
CA THR A 26 5.24 4.09 -9.52
C THR A 26 6.13 5.08 -8.77
N ILE A 27 7.40 5.22 -9.17
CA ILE A 27 8.34 6.16 -8.54
C ILE A 27 7.92 7.60 -8.83
N ILE A 28 7.51 7.89 -10.07
CA ILE A 28 6.99 9.20 -10.48
C ILE A 28 5.75 9.55 -9.66
N GLY A 29 4.81 8.60 -9.51
CA GLY A 29 3.60 8.78 -8.71
C GLY A 29 3.90 9.02 -7.24
N LEU A 30 4.85 8.28 -6.66
CA LEU A 30 5.30 8.49 -5.28
C LEU A 30 5.87 9.90 -5.08
N LEU A 31 6.79 10.33 -5.95
CA LEU A 31 7.38 11.67 -5.90
C LEU A 31 6.31 12.75 -6.04
N ALA A 32 5.37 12.57 -6.98
CA ALA A 32 4.26 13.49 -7.17
C ALA A 32 3.38 13.58 -5.91
N MET A 33 3.00 12.44 -5.30
CA MET A 33 2.24 12.44 -4.04
C MET A 33 2.99 13.15 -2.93
N VAL A 34 4.28 12.86 -2.74
CA VAL A 34 5.10 13.50 -1.70
C VAL A 34 5.11 15.03 -1.89
N LEU A 35 5.35 15.51 -3.11
CA LEU A 35 5.36 16.94 -3.41
C LEU A 35 3.98 17.56 -3.16
N VAL A 36 2.93 16.99 -3.73
CA VAL A 36 1.56 17.51 -3.61
C VAL A 36 1.13 17.63 -2.16
N PHE A 37 1.30 16.58 -1.35
CA PHE A 37 0.91 16.63 0.06
C PHE A 37 1.83 17.50 0.91
N SER A 38 3.11 17.65 0.53
CA SER A 38 4.00 18.62 1.17
C SER A 38 3.53 20.06 0.97
N PHE A 39 3.00 20.39 -0.22
CA PHE A 39 2.44 21.72 -0.48
C PHE A 39 1.04 21.91 0.12
N LEU A 40 0.17 20.90 0.05
CA LEU A 40 -1.20 21.00 0.57
C LEU A 40 -1.26 20.96 2.11
N SER A 41 -0.29 20.35 2.77
CA SER A 41 -0.27 20.18 4.23
C SER A 41 1.14 20.33 4.81
N PRO A 42 1.75 21.53 4.71
CA PRO A 42 3.17 21.75 5.02
C PRO A 42 3.53 21.55 6.49
N HIS A 43 2.56 21.70 7.41
CA HIS A 43 2.80 21.49 8.84
C HIS A 43 2.50 20.07 9.33
N ALA A 44 1.85 19.24 8.51
CA ALA A 44 1.43 17.89 8.91
C ALA A 44 2.18 16.81 8.13
N PHE A 45 2.33 16.98 6.81
CA PHE A 45 2.83 15.93 5.92
C PHE A 45 4.36 15.82 5.89
N PRO A 46 5.15 16.87 5.61
CA PRO A 46 6.62 16.76 5.54
C PRO A 46 7.26 16.84 6.94
N THR A 47 6.69 16.12 7.90
CA THR A 47 7.18 16.06 9.29
C THR A 47 7.89 14.75 9.56
N TYR A 48 8.89 14.76 10.46
CA TYR A 48 9.61 13.56 10.86
C TYR A 48 8.66 12.48 11.41
N ASN A 49 7.68 12.88 12.23
CA ASN A 49 6.70 11.96 12.80
C ASN A 49 5.87 11.28 11.71
N ASN A 50 5.36 12.04 10.73
CA ASN A 50 4.62 11.44 9.62
C ASN A 50 5.50 10.53 8.75
N PHE A 51 6.76 10.92 8.50
CA PHE A 51 7.71 10.08 7.77
C PHE A 51 7.93 8.72 8.46
N ILE A 52 8.19 8.72 9.77
CA ILE A 52 8.34 7.49 10.56
C ILE A 52 7.04 6.69 10.59
N ASN A 53 5.88 7.35 10.72
CA ASN A 53 4.58 6.67 10.70
C ASN A 53 4.33 5.95 9.37
N VAL A 54 4.59 6.60 8.24
CA VAL A 54 4.45 5.99 6.90
C VAL A 54 5.39 4.81 6.73
N LEU A 55 6.67 4.94 7.11
CA LEU A 55 7.62 3.83 7.05
C LEU A 55 7.22 2.66 7.96
N SER A 56 6.69 2.95 9.15
CA SER A 56 6.24 1.92 10.09
C SER A 56 5.03 1.14 9.54
N GLN A 57 4.07 1.85 8.93
CA GLN A 57 2.93 1.20 8.26
C GLN A 57 3.37 0.36 7.06
N ALA A 58 4.29 0.87 6.24
CA ALA A 58 4.85 0.12 5.12
C ALA A 58 5.65 -1.13 5.57
N SER A 59 6.35 -1.05 6.71
CA SER A 59 7.15 -2.17 7.24
C SER A 59 6.30 -3.40 7.54
N LEU A 60 5.12 -3.22 8.14
CA LEU A 60 4.19 -4.33 8.42
C LEU A 60 3.75 -5.02 7.13
N ALA A 61 3.36 -4.25 6.12
CA ALA A 61 2.96 -4.79 4.82
C ALA A 61 4.12 -5.53 4.13
N MET A 62 5.34 -5.00 4.21
CA MET A 62 6.55 -5.64 3.64
C MET A 62 6.89 -6.96 4.34
N ILE A 63 6.74 -7.03 5.66
CA ILE A 63 6.94 -8.28 6.43
C ILE A 63 5.95 -9.35 5.98
N ILE A 64 4.66 -8.99 5.87
CA ILE A 64 3.60 -9.90 5.39
C ILE A 64 3.87 -10.34 3.95
N ALA A 65 4.20 -9.39 3.06
CA ALA A 65 4.52 -9.68 1.67
C ALA A 65 5.74 -10.61 1.51
N GLY A 66 6.74 -10.48 2.39
CA GLY A 66 7.88 -11.40 2.46
C GLY A 66 7.46 -12.84 2.75
N GLY A 67 6.55 -13.04 3.71
CA GLY A 67 5.95 -14.36 3.98
C GLY A 67 5.11 -14.89 2.82
N LEU A 68 4.27 -14.03 2.23
CA LEU A 68 3.43 -14.37 1.08
C LEU A 68 4.24 -14.76 -0.16
N THR A 69 5.46 -14.24 -0.31
CA THR A 69 6.35 -14.59 -1.43
C THR A 69 6.63 -16.10 -1.46
N MET A 70 6.84 -16.74 -0.30
CA MET A 70 7.05 -18.20 -0.24
C MET A 70 5.79 -18.98 -0.59
N ALA A 71 4.61 -18.53 -0.15
CA ALA A 71 3.34 -19.15 -0.51
C ALA A 71 3.08 -19.09 -2.03
N VAL A 72 3.34 -17.92 -2.64
CA VAL A 72 3.22 -17.71 -4.10
C VAL A 72 4.16 -18.64 -4.87
N ILE A 73 5.39 -18.86 -4.39
CA ILE A 73 6.37 -19.78 -5.03
C ILE A 73 5.84 -21.22 -5.05
N VAL A 74 5.12 -21.65 -4.02
CA VAL A 74 4.51 -23.00 -3.93
C VAL A 74 3.22 -23.11 -4.77
N GLY A 75 2.73 -21.99 -5.31
CA GLY A 75 1.51 -21.94 -6.14
C GLY A 75 0.24 -21.68 -5.33
N GLU A 76 0.36 -21.41 -4.04
CA GLU A 76 -0.75 -21.08 -3.13
C GLU A 76 -0.87 -19.56 -3.01
N LEU A 77 -1.88 -18.98 -3.66
CA LEU A 77 -2.20 -17.55 -3.52
C LEU A 77 -3.20 -17.35 -2.39
N ASP A 78 -2.70 -17.42 -1.16
CA ASP A 78 -3.52 -17.18 0.02
C ASP A 78 -3.75 -15.67 0.24
N LEU A 79 -4.88 -15.19 -0.27
CA LEU A 79 -5.33 -13.81 -0.05
C LEU A 79 -5.88 -13.58 1.37
N SER A 80 -6.20 -14.64 2.13
CA SER A 80 -6.84 -14.54 3.45
C SER A 80 -5.92 -13.83 4.46
N VAL A 81 -4.60 -14.04 4.38
CA VAL A 81 -3.59 -13.37 5.22
C VAL A 81 -3.66 -11.84 5.11
N GLY A 82 -3.89 -11.32 3.90
CA GLY A 82 -4.00 -9.87 3.69
C GLY A 82 -5.28 -9.28 4.29
N TYR A 83 -6.39 -10.00 4.15
CA TYR A 83 -7.68 -9.62 4.76
C TYR A 83 -7.62 -9.70 6.28
N ALA A 84 -7.06 -10.78 6.82
CA ALA A 84 -6.84 -10.96 8.25
C ALA A 84 -5.98 -9.81 8.80
N ALA A 85 -4.79 -9.56 8.24
CA ALA A 85 -3.91 -8.48 8.72
C ALA A 85 -4.61 -7.11 8.76
N SER A 86 -5.40 -6.79 7.72
CA SER A 86 -6.15 -5.53 7.64
C SER A 86 -7.26 -5.45 8.70
N LEU A 87 -8.03 -6.53 8.90
CA LEU A 87 -9.08 -6.61 9.91
C LEU A 87 -8.49 -6.44 11.33
N HIS A 88 -7.44 -7.19 11.65
CA HIS A 88 -6.79 -7.12 12.96
C HIS A 88 -6.21 -5.72 13.23
N GLY A 89 -5.62 -5.08 12.22
CA GLY A 89 -5.09 -3.71 12.33
C GLY A 89 -6.16 -2.68 12.66
N VAL A 90 -7.32 -2.74 11.99
CA VAL A 90 -8.46 -1.84 12.29
C VAL A 90 -9.05 -2.15 13.67
N LEU A 91 -9.22 -3.43 14.02
CA LEU A 91 -9.75 -3.82 15.33
C LEU A 91 -8.87 -3.37 16.49
N VAL A 92 -7.57 -3.64 16.44
CA VAL A 92 -6.65 -3.26 17.54
C VAL A 92 -6.61 -1.74 17.70
N THR A 93 -6.58 -1.00 16.59
CA THR A 93 -6.59 0.46 16.60
C THR A 93 -7.90 0.99 17.17
N GLY A 94 -9.04 0.43 16.76
CA GLY A 94 -10.36 0.80 17.27
C GLY A 94 -10.49 0.54 18.78
N LEU A 95 -10.06 -0.63 19.26
CA LEU A 95 -10.10 -0.97 20.68
C LEU A 95 -9.24 -0.01 21.53
N ILE A 96 -8.07 0.37 21.04
CA ILE A 96 -7.16 1.29 21.76
C ILE A 96 -7.69 2.73 21.70
N VAL A 97 -8.04 3.22 20.50
CA VAL A 97 -8.32 4.65 20.28
C VAL A 97 -9.77 5.00 20.62
N ALA A 98 -10.74 4.20 20.17
CA ALA A 98 -12.17 4.50 20.37
C ALA A 98 -12.69 3.98 21.71
N ASN A 99 -12.24 2.80 22.16
CA ASN A 99 -12.72 2.19 23.40
C ASN A 99 -11.78 2.42 24.60
N HIS A 100 -10.65 3.09 24.38
CA HIS A 100 -9.65 3.40 25.40
C HIS A 100 -9.16 2.17 26.18
N MET A 101 -9.17 0.98 25.54
CA MET A 101 -8.70 -0.24 26.19
C MET A 101 -7.18 -0.20 26.39
N PRO A 102 -6.67 -0.78 27.50
CA PRO A 102 -5.25 -1.00 27.67
C PRO A 102 -4.67 -1.83 26.53
N ILE A 103 -3.50 -1.41 26.02
CA ILE A 103 -2.82 -2.05 24.89
C ILE A 103 -2.72 -3.58 25.04
N PRO A 104 -2.31 -4.14 26.21
CA PRO A 104 -2.20 -5.60 26.35
C PRO A 104 -3.54 -6.32 26.15
N LEU A 105 -4.64 -5.73 26.61
CA LEU A 105 -5.97 -6.33 26.49
C LEU A 105 -6.47 -6.29 25.04
N ALA A 106 -6.28 -5.16 24.36
CA ALA A 106 -6.64 -5.02 22.94
C ALA A 106 -5.87 -6.03 22.07
N VAL A 107 -4.57 -6.21 22.33
CA VAL A 107 -3.74 -7.20 21.63
C VAL A 107 -4.24 -8.62 21.89
N LEU A 108 -4.53 -8.99 23.14
CA LEU A 108 -5.03 -10.32 23.48
C LEU A 108 -6.37 -10.64 22.80
N ILE A 109 -7.31 -9.69 22.78
CA ILE A 109 -8.61 -9.87 22.11
C ILE A 109 -8.40 -10.10 20.62
N VAL A 110 -7.57 -9.28 19.97
CA VAL A 110 -7.33 -9.36 18.53
C VAL A 110 -6.60 -10.64 18.15
N LEU A 111 -5.65 -11.11 18.97
CA LEU A 111 -5.02 -12.43 18.78
C LEU A 111 -6.01 -13.59 18.94
N ALA A 112 -6.91 -13.52 19.93
CA ALA A 112 -7.94 -14.55 20.13
C ALA A 112 -8.94 -14.59 18.96
N LEU A 113 -9.32 -13.44 18.43
CA LEU A 113 -10.17 -13.34 17.24
C LEU A 113 -9.45 -13.89 16.00
N GLY A 114 -8.16 -13.61 15.84
CA GLY A 114 -7.36 -14.12 14.74
C GLY A 114 -7.13 -15.62 14.78
N ALA A 115 -7.11 -16.23 15.97
CA ALA A 115 -7.02 -17.67 16.12
C ALA A 115 -8.33 -18.41 15.78
N LEU A 116 -9.45 -17.69 15.66
CA LEU A 116 -10.77 -18.26 15.39
C LEU A 116 -11.06 -18.39 13.88
N ILE A 117 -10.35 -17.64 13.04
CA ILE A 117 -10.50 -17.56 11.59
C ILE A 117 -9.33 -18.24 10.88
#